data_AF-A0A1J7C0Y6-F1
#
_entry.id   AF-A0A1J7C0Y6-F1
#
_cell.length_a   1.000
_cell.length_b   1.000
_cell.length_c   1.000
_cell.angle_alpha   90.00
_cell.angle_beta   90.00
_cell.angle_gamma   90.00
#
_symmetry.space_group_name_H-M   'P 1'
#
loop_
_entity.id
_entity.type
_entity.pdbx_description
1 polymer ?
#
loop_
_entity_poly.entity_id
_entity_poly.type
_entity_poly.pdbx_seq_one_letter_code
_entity_poly.pdbx_strand_id
1 'polypeptide(L)' 'MMISGIDWTAVRDSGFDDGAKAGQITSGSGGTITSAPQFLAFDHAVAGHGGITVAPATMKTSYIRFEQH' A
#
# COMPACT_ATOMS: atom_id res chain seq x y z
N MET A 1 -16.25 3.13 4.47
CA MET A 1 -15.28 2.04 4.69
C MET A 1 -14.41 2.05 3.47
N MET A 2 -13.15 2.48 3.60
CA MET A 2 -12.24 2.54 2.47
C MET A 2 -11.56 1.18 2.32
N ILE A 3 -11.59 0.61 1.12
CA ILE A 3 -10.86 -0.62 0.78
C ILE A 3 -9.67 -0.22 -0.06
N SER A 4 -8.46 -0.30 0.49
CA SER A 4 -7.25 -0.11 -0.29
C SER A 4 -6.63 -1.47 -0.64
N GLY A 5 -6.19 -1.63 -1.88
CA GLY A 5 -5.67 -2.89 -2.41
C GLY A 5 -4.48 -2.69 -3.35
N ILE A 6 -3.64 -3.71 -3.44
CA ILE A 6 -2.47 -3.75 -4.32
C ILE A 6 -2.48 -5.08 -5.09
N ASP A 7 -2.37 -4.99 -6.42
CA ASP A 7 -2.06 -6.12 -7.30
C ASP A 7 -0.60 -6.04 -7.73
N TRP A 8 0.19 -7.03 -7.32
CA TRP A 8 1.64 -7.05 -7.50
C TRP A 8 2.11 -8.21 -8.37
N THR A 9 2.87 -7.86 -9.40
CA THR A 9 3.66 -8.77 -10.23
C THR A 9 5.12 -8.31 -10.29
N ALA A 10 6.03 -9.16 -10.80
CA ALA A 10 7.44 -8.82 -10.93
C ALA A 10 7.76 -7.56 -11.77
N VAL A 11 6.79 -7.03 -12.52
CA VAL A 11 6.97 -5.88 -13.44
C VAL A 11 5.95 -4.76 -13.24
N ARG A 12 4.98 -4.94 -12.35
CA ARG A 12 3.87 -4.01 -12.17
C ARG A 12 3.28 -4.08 -10.77
N ASP A 13 2.98 -2.92 -10.21
CA ASP A 13 2.20 -2.72 -9.00
C ASP A 13 0.98 -1.83 -9.35
N SER A 14 -0.24 -2.29 -9.08
CA SER A 14 -1.47 -1.52 -9.27
C SER A 14 -2.18 -1.28 -7.95
N GLY A 15 -2.36 -0.01 -7.59
CA GLY A 15 -3.11 0.40 -6.42
C GLY A 15 -4.60 0.61 -6.73
N PHE A 16 -5.46 0.26 -5.78
CA PHE A 16 -6.90 0.39 -5.85
C PHE A 16 -7.45 1.02 -4.58
N ASP A 17 -8.43 1.91 -4.72
CA ASP A 17 -9.23 2.45 -3.62
C ASP A 17 -10.72 2.19 -3.93
N ASP A 18 -11.41 1.57 -2.99
CA ASP A 18 -12.81 1.13 -3.10
C ASP A 18 -13.10 0.29 -4.37
N GLY A 19 -12.10 -0.51 -4.78
CA GLY A 19 -12.16 -1.36 -5.97
C GLY A 19 -11.92 -0.62 -7.29
N ALA A 20 -11.78 0.71 -7.28
CA ALA A 20 -11.40 1.50 -8.44
C ALA A 20 -9.88 1.62 -8.51
N LYS A 21 -9.29 1.53 -9.72
CA LYS A 21 -7.85 1.67 -9.89
C LYS A 21 -7.42 3.11 -9.60
N ALA A 22 -6.61 3.30 -8.56
CA ALA A 22 -6.11 4.60 -8.12
C ALA A 22 -4.79 4.97 -8.80
N GLY A 23 -3.96 3.97 -9.13
CA GLY A 23 -2.65 4.21 -9.73
C GLY A 23 -1.95 2.95 -10.19
N GLN A 24 -0.80 3.14 -10.85
CA GLN A 24 0.07 2.04 -11.27
C GLN A 24 1.52 2.50 -11.36
N ILE A 25 2.43 1.64 -10.91
CA ILE A 25 3.87 1.75 -11.14
C ILE A 25 4.28 0.60 -12.07
N THR A 26 5.12 0.90 -13.06
CA THR A 26 5.75 -0.11 -13.94
C THR A 26 7.26 -0.04 -13.84
N SER A 27 7.93 -1.15 -14.12
CA SER A 27 9.39 -1.13 -14.27
C SER A 27 9.80 -0.07 -15.31
N GLY A 28 10.72 0.82 -14.93
CA GLY A 28 11.18 1.93 -15.78
C GLY A 28 10.45 3.27 -15.59
N SER A 29 9.36 3.32 -14.81
CA SER A 29 8.64 4.58 -14.49
C SER A 29 9.24 5.38 -13.31
N GLY A 30 10.51 5.11 -12.97
CA GLY A 30 11.18 5.67 -11.79
C GLY A 30 10.91 4.92 -10.48
N GLY A 31 10.05 3.91 -10.49
CA GLY A 31 9.86 2.96 -9.40
C GLY A 31 10.63 1.66 -9.62
N THR A 32 11.28 1.14 -8.57
CA THR A 32 11.90 -0.18 -8.57
C THR A 32 10.88 -1.22 -8.15
N ILE A 33 10.53 -2.12 -9.07
CA ILE A 33 9.68 -3.28 -8.77
C ILE A 33 10.61 -4.48 -8.59
N THR A 34 10.50 -5.14 -7.43
CA THR A 34 11.32 -6.30 -7.09
C THR A 34 10.52 -7.60 -7.29
N SER A 35 11.22 -8.67 -7.66
CA SER A 35 10.70 -10.04 -7.72
C SER A 35 11.00 -10.86 -6.47
N ALA A 36 11.76 -10.30 -5.52
CA ALA A 36 12.05 -10.97 -4.26
C ALA A 36 10.79 -11.06 -3.37
N PRO A 37 10.66 -12.07 -2.49
CA PRO A 37 9.60 -12.14 -1.49
C PRO A 37 9.61 -10.91 -0.56
N GLN A 38 8.43 -10.48 -0.14
CA GLN A 38 8.24 -9.22 0.59
C GLN A 38 7.29 -9.43 1.76
N PHE A 39 7.42 -8.59 2.78
CA PHE A 39 6.57 -8.62 3.96
C PHE A 39 5.53 -7.52 3.88
N LEU A 40 4.34 -7.82 4.40
CA LEU A 40 3.31 -6.81 4.60
C LEU A 40 3.51 -6.18 5.96
N ALA A 41 3.63 -4.86 5.97
CA ALA A 41 3.76 -4.06 7.17
C ALA A 41 2.60 -3.07 7.24
N PHE A 42 1.93 -3.02 8.39
CA PHE A 42 0.90 -2.03 8.69
C PHE A 42 1.35 -1.30 9.95
N ASP A 43 1.51 0.01 9.86
CA ASP A 43 2.01 0.82 10.96
C ASP A 43 1.27 2.16 11.00
N HIS A 44 1.00 2.62 12.22
CA HIS A 44 0.61 4.00 12.47
C HIS A 44 1.89 4.80 12.73
N ALA A 45 2.70 4.95 11.68
CA ALA A 45 3.97 5.66 11.76
C ALA A 45 3.73 7.17 11.71
N VAL A 46 4.26 7.89 12.70
CA VAL A 46 4.36 9.37 12.64
C VAL A 46 5.66 9.70 11.92
N ALA A 47 5.58 9.96 10.61
CA ALA A 47 6.74 10.40 9.84
C ALA A 47 7.10 11.85 10.22
N GLY A 48 8.37 12.12 10.52
CA GLY A 48 8.88 13.44 10.93
C GLY A 48 8.84 14.53 9.84
N HIS A 49 8.08 14.33 8.76
CA HIS A 49 7.94 15.27 7.66
C HIS A 49 6.79 16.25 7.93
N GLY A 50 6.97 17.10 8.96
CA GLY A 50 6.41 18.47 8.98
C GLY A 50 4.93 18.68 9.34
N GLY A 51 4.24 17.72 9.96
CA GLY A 51 2.86 17.89 10.44
C GLY A 51 2.75 18.12 11.95
N ILE A 52 1.68 18.77 12.40
CA ILE A 52 1.29 18.81 13.82
C ILE A 52 1.08 17.37 14.29
N THR A 53 1.78 16.96 15.33
CA THR A 53 1.53 15.69 16.04
C THR A 53 0.16 15.78 16.71
N VAL A 54 -0.88 15.39 16.00
CA VAL A 54 -2.20 15.12 16.57
C VAL A 54 -2.13 13.81 17.36
N ALA A 55 -2.80 13.77 18.52
CA ALA A 55 -2.80 12.65 19.46
C ALA A 55 -2.92 11.28 18.76
N PRO A 56 -2.24 10.23 19.26
CA PRO A 56 -2.09 8.96 18.54
C PRO A 56 -3.45 8.40 18.12
N ALA A 57 -3.71 8.39 16.81
CA ALA A 57 -4.90 7.76 16.26
C ALA A 57 -4.72 6.24 16.30
N THR A 58 -5.74 5.53 16.76
CA THR A 58 -5.74 4.07 16.68
C THR A 58 -6.04 3.65 15.25
N MET A 59 -5.09 2.99 14.58
CA MET A 59 -5.36 2.32 13.30
C MET A 59 -6.25 1.10 13.54
N LYS A 60 -7.32 0.97 12.75
CA LYS A 60 -8.25 -0.17 12.80
C LYS A 60 -8.42 -0.76 11.40
N THR A 61 -8.18 -2.05 11.28
CA THR A 61 -8.36 -2.81 10.05
C THR A 61 -9.47 -3.83 10.27
N SER A 62 -10.44 -3.90 9.36
CA SER A 62 -11.57 -4.83 9.50
C SER A 62 -11.19 -6.25 9.06
N TYR A 63 -10.53 -6.38 7.92
CA TYR A 63 -10.02 -7.65 7.43
C TYR A 63 -8.85 -7.41 6.47
N ILE A 64 -8.09 -8.46 6.23
CA ILE A 64 -7.03 -8.52 5.22
C ILE A 64 -7.32 -9.77 4.37
N ARG A 65 -7.26 -9.63 3.05
CA ARG A 65 -7.47 -10.71 2.10
C ARG A 65 -6.26 -10.84 1.19
N PHE A 66 -5.89 -12.09 0.91
CA PHE A 66 -4.84 -12.44 -0.04
C PHE A 66 -5.40 -13.32 -1.14
N GLU A 67 -4.98 -13.03 -2.35
CA GLU A 67 -5.20 -13.85 -3.52
C GLU A 67 -3.86 -13.95 -4.26
N GLN A 68 -3.54 -15.15 -4.72
CA GLN A 68 -2.37 -15.40 -5.55
C GLN A 68 -2.87 -15.90 -6.90
N HIS A 69 -2.41 -15.26 -7.95
CA HIS A 69 -2.65 -15.66 -9.33
C HIS A 69 -1.58 -16.64 -9.81
#